data_AF-A0ABD5GK93-F1
#
_entry.id   AF-A0ABD5GK93-F1
#
_cell.length_a   1.000
_cell.length_b   1.000
_cell.length_c   1.000
_cell.angle_alpha   90.00
_cell.angle_beta   90.00
_cell.angle_gamma   90.00
#
_symmetry.space_group_name_H-M   'P 1'
#
loop_
_entity.id
_entity.type
_entity.pdbx_description
1 polymer ?
#
loop_
_entity_poly.entity_id
_entity_poly.type
_entity_poly.pdbx_seq_one_letter_code
_entity_poly.pdbx_strand_id
1 'polypeptide(L)' 'MRAAILCDGTLSIAADGAPLCAGTWVSAPVPVPFDVSQLDPAVLGQAFGVGLSLAFTVWLLGYPIGLILKMLK' A
#
# COMPACT_ATOMS: atom_id res chain seq x y z
N MET A 1 22.73 10.47 -7.22
CA MET A 1 21.83 10.58 -6.05
C MET A 1 20.68 11.50 -6.44
N ARG A 2 19.42 11.07 -6.26
CA ARG A 2 18.25 11.94 -6.46
C ARG A 2 17.92 12.58 -5.11
N ALA A 3 17.87 13.90 -5.07
CA ALA A 3 17.47 14.67 -3.89
C ALA A 3 16.19 15.43 -4.23
N ALA A 4 15.23 15.44 -3.31
CA ALA A 4 14.06 16.28 -3.39
C ALA A 4 14.33 17.54 -2.58
N ILE A 5 13.79 18.66 -3.05
CA ILE A 5 13.79 19.90 -2.28
C ILE A 5 12.48 19.91 -1.50
N LEU A 6 12.56 19.94 -0.18
CA LEU A 6 11.43 20.02 0.73
C LEU A 6 11.41 21.41 1.39
N CYS A 7 10.21 21.91 1.65
CA CYS A 7 10.03 23.10 2.47
C CYS A 7 9.89 22.66 3.93
N ASP A 8 10.77 23.14 4.81
CA ASP A 8 10.64 22.96 6.25
C ASP A 8 9.72 24.06 6.82
N GLY A 9 8.42 23.95 6.50
CA GLY A 9 7.41 24.93 6.86
C GLY A 9 6.20 24.88 5.94
N THR A 10 5.38 25.94 5.97
CA THR A 10 4.20 26.03 5.12
C THR A 10 4.62 26.34 3.68
N LEU A 11 4.23 25.44 2.77
CA LEU A 11 4.35 25.62 1.33
C LEU A 11 3.10 26.34 0.80
N SER A 12 3.29 27.42 0.05
CA SER A 12 2.21 28.13 -0.65
C SER A 12 2.59 28.34 -2.12
N ILE A 13 1.60 28.69 -2.95
CA ILE A 13 1.81 28.97 -4.38
C ILE A 13 1.51 30.45 -4.62
N ALA A 14 2.48 31.17 -5.16
CA ALA A 14 2.34 32.56 -5.54
C ALA A 14 1.43 32.73 -6.78
N ALA A 15 0.99 33.96 -7.04
CA ALA A 15 0.10 34.24 -8.17
C ALA A 15 0.71 33.95 -9.56
N ASP A 16 2.04 33.89 -9.63
CA ASP A 16 2.82 33.50 -10.81
C ASP A 16 3.05 31.97 -10.91
N GLY A 17 2.51 31.20 -9.96
CA GLY A 17 2.68 29.75 -9.87
C GLY A 17 3.97 29.31 -9.18
N ALA A 18 4.80 30.23 -8.69
CA ALA A 18 6.04 29.87 -8.00
C ALA A 18 5.75 29.29 -6.61
N PRO A 19 6.40 28.17 -6.22
CA PRO A 19 6.30 27.65 -4.87
C PRO A 19 7.06 28.54 -3.89
N LEU A 20 6.38 29.03 -2.86
CA LEU A 20 6.93 29.80 -1.75
C LEU A 20 7.03 28.92 -0.51
N CYS A 21 8.16 29.00 0.17
CA CYS A 21 8.37 28.33 1.45
C CYS A 21 8.44 29.38 2.56
N ALA A 22 7.59 29.25 3.57
CA ALA A 22 7.62 30.14 4.74
C ALA A 22 8.84 29.88 5.67
N GLY A 23 9.44 28.70 5.57
CA GLY A 23 10.66 28.31 6.28
C GLY A 23 11.86 28.20 5.34
N THR A 24 12.68 27.17 5.52
CA THR A 24 13.88 26.94 4.70
C THR A 24 13.71 25.80 3.73
N TRP A 25 14.27 25.94 2.52
CA TRP A 25 14.40 24.84 1.57
C TRP A 25 15.51 23.89 2.01
N VAL A 26 15.17 22.62 2.18
CA VAL A 26 16.11 21.57 2.58
C VAL A 26 16.17 20.48 1.52
N SER A 27 17.35 19.93 1.28
CA SER A 27 17.51 18.75 0.43
C SER A 27 17.33 17.50 1.27
N ALA A 28 16.34 16.67 0.94
CA ALA A 28 16.24 15.33 1.50
C ALA A 28 16.60 14.27 0.45
N PRO A 29 17.28 13.19 0.87
CA PRO A 29 17.49 12.05 -0.01
C PRO A 29 16.13 11.49 -0.42
N VAL A 30 15.91 11.32 -1.73
CA VAL A 30 14.71 10.62 -2.22
C VAL A 30 14.94 9.12 -2.00
N PRO A 31 14.07 8.43 -1.25
CA PRO A 31 14.13 6.98 -1.15
C PRO A 31 14.11 6.37 -2.56
N VAL A 32 14.86 5.30 -2.76
CA VAL A 32 14.81 4.57 -4.02
C VAL A 32 13.35 4.12 -4.25
N PRO A 33 12.78 4.36 -5.45
CA PRO A 33 11.45 3.85 -5.76
C PRO A 33 11.38 2.35 -5.53
N PHE A 34 10.22 1.87 -5.12
CA PHE A 34 9.98 0.44 -4.97
C PHE A 34 10.27 -0.29 -6.28
N ASP A 35 11.08 -1.33 -6.23
CA ASP A 35 11.46 -2.16 -7.37
C ASP A 35 10.92 -3.58 -7.18
N VAL A 36 10.04 -3.99 -8.10
CA VAL A 36 9.38 -5.31 -8.08
C VAL A 36 10.40 -6.45 -8.22
N SER A 37 11.57 -6.20 -8.83
CA SER A 37 12.63 -7.20 -8.93
C SER A 37 13.26 -7.57 -7.59
N GLN A 38 13.03 -6.77 -6.54
CA GLN A 38 13.49 -7.04 -5.17
C GLN A 38 12.53 -7.94 -4.38
N LEU A 39 11.37 -8.28 -4.93
CA LEU A 39 10.42 -9.16 -4.27
C LEU A 39 10.82 -10.62 -4.48
N ASP A 40 10.98 -11.34 -3.37
CA ASP A 40 11.07 -12.80 -3.40
C ASP A 40 9.68 -13.39 -3.71
N PRO A 41 9.51 -14.08 -4.86
CA PRO A 41 8.24 -14.69 -5.23
C PRO A 41 7.76 -15.73 -4.21
N ALA A 42 8.67 -16.41 -3.52
CA ALA A 42 8.32 -17.41 -2.52
C ALA A 42 7.67 -16.75 -1.28
N VAL A 43 8.25 -15.66 -0.78
CA VAL A 43 7.72 -14.91 0.36
C VAL A 43 6.38 -14.28 0.01
N LEU A 44 6.27 -13.73 -1.21
CA LEU A 44 5.02 -13.16 -1.71
C LEU A 44 3.92 -14.25 -1.77
N GLY A 45 4.24 -15.40 -2.35
CA GLY A 45 3.33 -16.54 -2.45
C GLY A 45 2.87 -17.05 -1.08
N GLN A 46 3.76 -17.08 -0.09
CA GLN A 46 3.40 -17.45 1.29
C GLN A 46 2.44 -16.44 1.92
N ALA A 47 2.72 -15.14 1.80
CA ALA A 47 1.87 -14.09 2.37
C ALA A 47 0.44 -14.14 1.78
N PHE A 48 0.33 -14.30 0.46
CA PHE A 48 -0.96 -14.48 -0.21
C PHE A 48 -1.63 -15.80 0.17
N GLY A 49 -0.88 -16.90 0.24
CA GLY A 49 -1.39 -18.23 0.60
C GLY A 49 -1.97 -18.27 2.01
N VAL A 50 -1.29 -17.65 2.98
CA VAL A 50 -1.77 -17.54 4.36
C VAL A 50 -3.07 -16.74 4.41
N GLY A 51 -3.11 -15.57 3.77
CA GLY A 51 -4.32 -14.76 3.69
C GLY A 51 -5.51 -15.49 3.05
N LEU A 52 -5.26 -16.18 1.93
CA LEU A 52 -6.27 -16.97 1.23
C LEU A 52 -6.77 -18.13 2.10
N SER A 53 -5.88 -18.82 2.81
CA SER A 53 -6.25 -19.95 3.68
C SER A 53 -7.19 -19.54 4.81
N LEU A 54 -6.97 -18.37 5.41
CA LEU A 54 -7.86 -17.81 6.43
C LEU A 54 -9.26 -17.54 5.88
N ALA A 55 -9.36 -16.89 4.70
CA ALA A 55 -10.66 -16.66 4.07
C ALA A 55 -11.36 -17.96 3.67
N PHE A 56 -10.60 -18.91 3.10
CA PHE A 56 -11.11 -20.18 2.63
C PHE A 56 -11.65 -21.07 3.77
N THR A 57 -10.98 -21.08 4.93
CA THR A 57 -11.44 -21.84 6.10
C THR A 57 -12.79 -21.34 6.62
N VAL A 58 -13.00 -20.03 6.72
CA VAL A 58 -14.29 -19.46 7.12
C VAL A 58 -15.38 -19.81 6.10
N TRP A 59 -15.06 -19.73 4.80
CA TRP A 59 -15.98 -20.09 3.74
C TRP A 59 -16.39 -21.57 3.79
N LEU A 60 -15.42 -22.48 3.99
CA LEU A 60 -15.68 -23.92 4.12
C LEU A 60 -16.54 -24.28 5.33
N LEU A 61 -16.53 -23.48 6.40
CA LEU A 61 -17.38 -23.71 7.56
C LEU A 61 -18.82 -23.21 7.34
N GLY A 62 -18.99 -22.07 6.67
CA GLY A 62 -20.30 -21.46 6.43
C GLY A 62 -21.06 -22.04 5.22
N TYR A 63 -20.35 -22.37 4.14
CA TYR A 63 -20.93 -22.89 2.91
C TYR A 63 -21.76 -24.19 3.08
N PRO A 64 -21.31 -25.23 3.83
CA PRO A 64 -22.09 -26.46 3.99
C PRO A 64 -23.41 -26.23 4.71
N ILE A 65 -23.46 -25.30 5.67
CA ILE A 65 -24.71 -24.92 6.35
C ILE A 65 -25.69 -24.31 5.35
N GLY A 66 -25.20 -23.42 4.48
CA GLY A 66 -26.00 -22.86 3.39
C GLY A 66 -26.51 -23.90 2.39
N LEU A 67 -25.72 -24.93 2.10
CA LEU A 67 -26.13 -26.06 1.25
C LEU A 67 -27.23 -26.90 1.90
N ILE A 68 -27.07 -27.27 3.18
CA ILE A 68 -28.06 -28.06 3.93
C ILE A 68 -29.38 -27.30 4.02
N LEU A 69 -29.34 -25.98 4.31
CA LEU A 69 -30.54 -25.14 4.37
C LEU A 69 -31.25 -25.05 3.00
N LYS A 70 -30.51 -25.08 1.89
CA LYS A 70 -31.07 -25.12 0.53
C LYS A 70 -31.72 -26.46 0.19
N MET A 71 -31.34 -27.56 0.84
CA MET A 71 -31.98 -28.87 0.67
C MET A 71 -33.28 -29.00 1.48
N LEU A 72 -33.46 -28.17 2.49
CA LEU A 72 -34.65 -28.13 3.37
C LEU A 72 -35.77 -27.22 2.85
N LYS A 73 -35.59 -26.57 1.69
CA LYS A 73 -36.55 -25.68 1.04
C LYS A 73 -36.79 -26.14 -0.39
#